data_AF-A0A9P6J5W5-F1
#
_entry.id   AF-A0A9P6J5W5-F1
#
_cell.length_a   1.000
_cell.length_b   1.000
_cell.length_c   1.000
_cell.angle_alpha   90.00
_cell.angle_beta   90.00
_cell.angle_gamma   90.00
#
_symmetry.space_group_name_H-M   'P 1'
#
loop_
_entity.id
_entity.type
_entity.pdbx_description
1 polymer ?
#
loop_
_entity_poly.entity_id
_entity_poly.type
_entity_poly.pdbx_seq_one_letter_code
_entity_poly.pdbx_strand_id
1 'polypeptide(L)'
;MHAAAGYIARVSEVSPTFKAFLRSLTRKNASRLLIAYILWILFKYRNTTYGTRPRYDIKGPRGWPLIGNTILMLSIPRNQISQHTELLHKEYGSTWTFSVPKLGRIIKFCDPDVLEHVLKTNFWAYEKGLVLQEMFADLLGTGIFGADGDHWRWQRKMASHIFNVKGFRNYTSSVFVKEANIVVDYLERMADEGRIVDMQNLFYLFTLDSFGEISFGQSFGCLNRPEEEVEFAAAFDRLNTAVFNRLFAGAWKVREWITGMNKQVARDKKIINDFAMDIINSRRQHGYEKPQKDLLQLFMDTDTEDSEPLTDRMLCCLILNFIISDSSIVPQLVKEVDEVLEGGVPTYEACKKMKYSEACLYEDGTKVYKGEFVSWSSWAMGRSTAIWGPDAREYKPDRWMTGEKPSPTKFPSFHAGPRTCLGQQFATIEAMTIMGMLFQKFKFELVNPHMEPAYVPGLTLPMASGLLMRVERRV
;
A
#
# COMPACT_ATOMS: atom_id res chain seq x y z
N MET A 1 -10.34 -19.97 50.35
CA MET A 1 -11.27 -20.78 49.51
C MET A 1 -12.74 -20.33 49.57
N HIS A 2 -13.14 -19.28 50.30
CA HIS A 2 -14.57 -18.90 50.39
C HIS A 2 -15.15 -18.02 49.26
N ALA A 3 -14.32 -17.33 48.45
CA ALA A 3 -14.82 -16.50 47.35
C ALA A 3 -15.33 -17.31 46.13
N ALA A 4 -14.83 -18.53 45.92
CA ALA A 4 -15.21 -19.35 44.76
C ALA A 4 -16.61 -19.97 44.86
N ALA A 5 -17.14 -20.16 46.07
CA ALA A 5 -18.46 -20.76 46.29
C ALA A 5 -19.62 -19.82 45.88
N GLY A 6 -19.45 -18.50 46.05
CA GLY A 6 -20.50 -17.51 45.77
C GLY A 6 -20.80 -17.34 44.27
N TYR A 7 -19.83 -17.60 43.39
CA TYR A 7 -20.02 -17.43 41.94
C TYR A 7 -20.83 -18.59 41.33
N ILE A 8 -20.67 -19.80 41.83
CA ILE A 8 -21.40 -20.99 41.37
C ILE A 8 -22.89 -20.89 41.75
N ALA A 9 -23.22 -20.29 42.91
CA ALA A 9 -24.60 -20.12 43.37
C ALA A 9 -25.45 -19.18 42.47
N ARG A 10 -24.83 -18.19 41.80
CA ARG A 10 -25.51 -17.27 40.87
C ARG A 10 -25.81 -17.87 39.49
N VAL A 11 -25.38 -19.10 39.21
CA VAL A 11 -25.67 -19.83 37.96
C VAL A 11 -26.87 -20.79 38.14
N SER A 12 -27.72 -20.55 39.13
CA SER A 12 -28.86 -21.40 39.47
C SER A 12 -30.11 -21.17 38.59
N GLU A 13 -30.30 -19.96 38.05
CA GLU A 13 -31.37 -19.60 37.08
C GLU A 13 -31.06 -19.98 35.62
N VAL A 14 -30.21 -20.97 35.42
CA VAL A 14 -30.05 -21.60 34.10
C VAL A 14 -31.39 -22.22 33.67
N SER A 15 -31.92 -21.71 32.56
CA SER A 15 -33.23 -22.06 31.98
C SER A 15 -33.52 -23.57 31.96
N PRO A 16 -34.79 -23.99 32.15
CA PRO A 16 -35.21 -25.39 31.99
C PRO A 16 -34.72 -26.03 30.67
N THR A 17 -34.67 -25.26 29.58
CA THR A 17 -34.18 -25.74 28.27
C THR A 17 -32.69 -26.07 28.28
N PHE A 18 -31.86 -25.29 28.98
CA PHE A 18 -30.43 -25.55 29.09
C PHE A 18 -30.14 -26.70 30.07
N LYS A 19 -30.91 -26.84 31.16
CA LYS A 19 -30.85 -28.02 32.04
C LYS A 19 -31.27 -29.30 31.29
N ALA A 20 -32.25 -29.22 30.38
CA ALA A 20 -32.61 -30.33 29.49
C ALA A 20 -31.51 -30.64 28.47
N PHE A 21 -30.89 -29.62 27.85
CA PHE A 21 -29.75 -29.77 26.95
C PHE A 21 -28.57 -30.48 27.62
N LEU A 22 -28.20 -30.07 28.84
CA LEU A 22 -27.16 -30.73 29.65
C LEU A 22 -27.49 -32.20 29.98
N ARG A 23 -28.76 -32.54 30.26
CA ARG A 23 -29.18 -33.95 30.45
C ARG A 23 -29.16 -34.76 29.15
N SER A 24 -29.33 -34.11 27.99
CA SER A 24 -29.25 -34.77 26.69
C SER A 24 -27.81 -35.15 26.28
N LEU A 25 -26.80 -34.49 26.85
CA LEU A 25 -25.35 -34.69 26.65
C LEU A 25 -24.81 -35.98 27.31
N THR A 26 -25.46 -37.12 27.03
CA THR A 26 -24.91 -38.44 27.36
C THR A 26 -23.77 -38.82 26.40
N ARG A 27 -22.85 -39.71 26.80
CA ARG A 27 -21.77 -40.23 25.91
C ARG A 27 -22.29 -40.75 24.56
N LYS A 28 -23.52 -41.30 24.50
CA LYS A 28 -24.16 -41.79 23.26
C LYS A 28 -24.67 -40.67 22.34
N ASN A 29 -25.01 -39.50 22.90
CA ASN A 29 -25.51 -38.35 22.13
C ASN A 29 -24.40 -37.34 21.81
N ALA A 30 -23.30 -37.31 22.56
CA ALA A 30 -22.18 -36.40 22.35
C ALA A 30 -21.60 -36.50 20.91
N SER A 31 -21.49 -37.71 20.35
CA SER A 31 -21.06 -37.92 18.96
C SER A 31 -22.05 -37.35 17.94
N ARG A 32 -23.35 -37.53 18.16
CA ARG A 32 -24.42 -36.97 17.30
C ARG A 32 -24.46 -35.44 17.35
N LEU A 33 -24.30 -34.87 18.54
CA LEU A 33 -24.22 -33.42 18.73
C LEU A 33 -22.95 -32.84 18.11
N LEU A 34 -21.81 -33.53 18.20
CA LEU A 34 -20.57 -33.15 17.52
C LEU A 34 -20.72 -33.18 16.00
N ILE A 35 -21.31 -34.24 15.43
CA ILE A 35 -21.59 -34.34 13.99
C ILE A 35 -22.55 -33.23 13.55
N ALA A 36 -23.64 -32.99 14.28
CA ALA A 36 -24.58 -31.91 13.99
C ALA A 36 -23.91 -30.52 14.05
N TYR A 37 -23.01 -30.30 15.01
CA TYR A 37 -22.23 -29.07 15.11
C TYR A 37 -21.24 -28.89 13.96
N ILE A 38 -20.55 -29.97 13.53
CA ILE A 38 -19.66 -29.96 12.36
C ILE A 38 -20.46 -29.67 11.09
N LEU A 39 -21.60 -30.33 10.88
CA LEU A 39 -22.49 -30.09 9.73
C LEU A 39 -23.05 -28.65 9.74
N TRP A 40 -23.42 -28.13 10.90
CA TRP A 40 -23.85 -26.73 11.05
C TRP A 40 -22.71 -25.75 10.74
N ILE A 41 -21.48 -26.02 11.19
CA ILE A 41 -20.28 -25.25 10.83
C ILE A 41 -20.06 -25.27 9.31
N LEU A 42 -20.07 -26.45 8.69
CA LEU A 42 -19.86 -26.62 7.25
C LEU A 42 -20.96 -25.92 6.43
N PHE A 43 -22.21 -25.95 6.89
CA PHE A 43 -23.32 -25.24 6.26
C PHE A 43 -23.22 -23.72 6.45
N LYS A 44 -22.98 -23.25 7.68
CA LYS A 44 -22.85 -21.83 8.02
C LYS A 44 -21.70 -21.16 7.27
N TYR A 45 -20.57 -21.85 7.17
CA TYR A 45 -19.36 -21.37 6.50
C TYR A 45 -19.17 -21.99 5.11
N ARG A 46 -20.24 -22.46 4.44
CA ARG A 46 -20.16 -23.20 3.15
C ARG A 46 -19.45 -22.44 2.02
N ASN A 47 -19.58 -21.11 2.00
CA ASN A 47 -19.02 -20.22 0.97
C ASN A 47 -18.09 -19.16 1.58
N THR A 48 -17.62 -19.33 2.82
CA THR A 48 -16.89 -18.28 3.54
C THR A 48 -15.93 -18.88 4.57
N THR A 49 -14.96 -18.10 5.01
CA THR A 49 -13.99 -18.55 6.01
C THR A 49 -14.58 -18.66 7.42
N TYR A 50 -14.03 -19.56 8.24
CA TYR A 50 -14.42 -19.67 9.65
C TYR A 50 -14.28 -18.32 10.39
N GLY A 51 -15.22 -18.03 11.29
CA GLY A 51 -15.29 -16.76 12.03
C GLY A 51 -15.71 -15.55 11.20
N THR A 52 -15.83 -15.67 9.88
CA THR A 52 -16.17 -14.57 8.97
C THR A 52 -17.67 -14.51 8.70
N ARG A 53 -18.22 -13.29 8.63
CA ARG A 53 -19.64 -13.08 8.31
C ARG A 53 -19.94 -13.52 6.86
N PRO A 54 -20.97 -14.36 6.62
CA PRO A 54 -21.50 -14.59 5.28
C PRO A 54 -22.11 -13.30 4.71
N ARG A 55 -21.79 -12.98 3.46
CA ARG A 55 -22.42 -11.92 2.67
C ARG A 55 -23.20 -12.57 1.52
N TYR A 56 -24.48 -12.23 1.41
CA TYR A 56 -25.40 -12.70 0.36
C TYR A 56 -25.96 -11.53 -0.46
N ASP A 57 -25.74 -10.32 0.04
CA ASP A 57 -26.11 -9.02 -0.47
C ASP A 57 -25.09 -8.49 -1.50
N ILE A 58 -23.80 -8.79 -1.32
CA ILE A 58 -22.76 -8.48 -2.31
C ILE A 58 -22.47 -9.73 -3.17
N LYS A 59 -22.37 -9.55 -4.48
CA LYS A 59 -21.97 -10.58 -5.45
C LYS A 59 -20.50 -10.97 -5.28
N GLY A 60 -20.15 -12.18 -5.72
CA GLY A 60 -18.75 -12.62 -5.75
C GLY A 60 -18.58 -14.11 -6.02
N PRO A 61 -17.33 -14.56 -6.24
CA PRO A 61 -17.04 -15.95 -6.56
C PRO A 61 -17.44 -16.90 -5.42
N ARG A 62 -17.86 -18.12 -5.78
CA ARG A 62 -18.22 -19.16 -4.80
C ARG A 62 -16.98 -19.61 -4.03
N GLY A 63 -17.02 -19.45 -2.70
CA GLY A 63 -16.01 -19.98 -1.79
C GLY A 63 -16.26 -21.47 -1.47
N TRP A 64 -15.23 -22.11 -0.93
CA TRP A 64 -15.28 -23.45 -0.35
C TRP A 64 -15.56 -23.39 1.17
N PRO A 65 -16.08 -24.48 1.77
CA PRO A 65 -16.35 -24.52 3.20
C PRO A 65 -15.10 -24.23 4.05
N LEU A 66 -15.23 -23.37 5.06
CA LEU A 66 -14.19 -22.98 6.04
C LEU A 66 -12.98 -22.20 5.50
N ILE A 67 -12.60 -22.40 4.23
CA ILE A 67 -11.45 -21.74 3.58
C ILE A 67 -11.85 -20.63 2.60
N GLY A 68 -13.14 -20.44 2.33
CA GLY A 68 -13.64 -19.41 1.43
C GLY A 68 -13.04 -19.50 0.03
N ASN A 69 -12.63 -18.37 -0.52
CA ASN A 69 -12.12 -18.24 -1.89
C ASN A 69 -10.61 -18.53 -2.01
N THR A 70 -9.98 -19.16 -0.99
CA THR A 70 -8.53 -19.42 -0.98
C THR A 70 -8.05 -20.15 -2.22
N ILE A 71 -8.76 -21.19 -2.68
CA ILE A 71 -8.36 -21.96 -3.87
C ILE A 71 -8.33 -21.08 -5.12
N LEU A 72 -9.33 -20.22 -5.32
CA LEU A 72 -9.35 -19.24 -6.41
C LEU A 72 -8.15 -18.29 -6.30
N MET A 73 -7.92 -17.71 -5.12
CA MET A 73 -6.78 -16.80 -4.87
C MET A 73 -5.42 -17.48 -5.04
N LEU A 74 -5.31 -18.79 -4.83
CA LEU A 74 -4.10 -19.57 -5.11
C LEU A 74 -3.94 -19.90 -6.60
N SER A 75 -5.02 -20.09 -7.35
CA SER A 75 -4.98 -20.38 -8.79
C SER A 75 -4.65 -19.18 -9.68
N ILE A 76 -4.85 -17.94 -9.20
CA ILE A 76 -4.53 -16.72 -9.97
C ILE A 76 -3.00 -16.53 -10.04
N PRO A 77 -2.39 -16.47 -11.24
CA PRO A 77 -0.98 -16.16 -11.40
C PRO A 77 -0.64 -14.80 -10.76
N ARG A 78 0.39 -14.76 -9.90
CA ARG A 78 0.72 -13.59 -9.09
C ARG A 78 1.08 -12.36 -9.94
N ASN A 79 1.66 -12.60 -11.12
CA ASN A 79 2.02 -11.62 -12.14
C ASN A 79 0.83 -11.06 -12.96
N GLN A 80 -0.38 -11.58 -12.74
CA GLN A 80 -1.61 -11.20 -13.46
C GLN A 80 -2.74 -10.77 -12.51
N ILE A 81 -2.45 -10.48 -11.25
CA ILE A 81 -3.48 -10.29 -10.22
C ILE A 81 -4.33 -9.04 -10.46
N SER A 82 -3.75 -7.98 -11.03
CA SER A 82 -4.45 -6.74 -11.39
C SER A 82 -5.43 -6.96 -12.54
N GLN A 83 -5.00 -7.69 -13.57
CA GLN A 83 -5.81 -8.10 -14.71
C GLN A 83 -6.95 -9.04 -14.27
N HIS A 84 -6.66 -10.02 -13.41
CA HIS A 84 -7.70 -10.90 -12.88
C HIS A 84 -8.70 -10.15 -11.99
N THR A 85 -8.24 -9.16 -11.22
CA THR A 85 -9.13 -8.26 -10.46
C THR A 85 -10.03 -7.44 -11.40
N GLU A 86 -9.53 -6.97 -12.54
CA GLU A 86 -10.34 -6.31 -13.58
C GLU A 86 -11.40 -7.26 -14.17
N LEU A 87 -11.05 -8.53 -14.44
CA LEU A 87 -12.01 -9.54 -14.90
C LEU A 87 -13.12 -9.80 -13.87
N LEU A 88 -12.78 -9.92 -12.59
CA LEU A 88 -13.77 -10.09 -11.52
C LEU A 88 -14.69 -8.87 -11.37
N HIS A 89 -14.22 -7.64 -11.62
CA HIS A 89 -15.09 -6.46 -11.71
C HIS A 89 -16.03 -6.50 -12.92
N LYS A 90 -15.61 -7.04 -14.07
CA LYS A 90 -16.50 -7.25 -15.23
C LYS A 90 -17.56 -8.32 -14.96
N GLU A 91 -17.22 -9.38 -14.22
CA GLU A 91 -18.13 -10.49 -13.92
C GLU A 91 -19.14 -10.15 -12.82
N TYR A 92 -18.68 -9.53 -11.72
CA TYR A 92 -19.50 -9.32 -10.52
C TYR A 92 -20.02 -7.88 -10.35
N GLY A 93 -19.43 -6.89 -11.03
CA GLY A 93 -19.81 -5.49 -11.00
C GLY A 93 -18.80 -4.56 -10.33
N SER A 94 -19.18 -3.30 -10.14
CA SER A 94 -18.36 -2.28 -9.48
C SER A 94 -17.95 -2.71 -8.08
N THR A 95 -18.88 -3.23 -7.27
CA THR A 95 -18.65 -3.80 -5.94
C THR A 95 -18.83 -5.32 -5.92
N TRP A 96 -17.82 -6.07 -5.45
CA TRP A 96 -17.88 -7.51 -5.25
C TRP A 96 -17.13 -7.95 -3.99
N THR A 97 -17.27 -9.22 -3.58
CA THR A 97 -16.65 -9.71 -2.34
C THR A 97 -16.10 -11.13 -2.42
N PHE A 98 -15.06 -11.40 -1.63
CA PHE A 98 -14.52 -12.73 -1.39
C PHE A 98 -14.07 -12.87 0.08
N SER A 99 -13.62 -14.05 0.48
CA SER A 99 -13.06 -14.28 1.81
C SER A 99 -11.87 -15.23 1.80
N VAL A 100 -10.86 -14.96 2.62
CA VAL A 100 -9.66 -15.81 2.79
C VAL A 100 -9.24 -15.85 4.27
N PRO A 101 -8.59 -16.93 4.76
CA PRO A 101 -8.21 -17.05 6.16
C PRO A 101 -7.32 -15.88 6.61
N LYS A 102 -7.36 -15.56 7.91
CA LYS A 102 -6.65 -14.45 8.57
C LYS A 102 -7.10 -13.03 8.15
N LEU A 103 -7.34 -12.76 6.86
CA LEU A 103 -7.95 -11.50 6.40
C LEU A 103 -9.49 -11.50 6.53
N GLY A 104 -10.14 -12.66 6.56
CA GLY A 104 -11.60 -12.73 6.69
C GLY A 104 -12.31 -12.29 5.41
N ARG A 105 -13.23 -11.34 5.51
CA ARG A 105 -14.08 -10.83 4.42
C ARG A 105 -13.43 -9.63 3.76
N ILE A 106 -13.27 -9.67 2.43
CA ILE A 106 -12.73 -8.56 1.64
C ILE A 106 -13.81 -8.08 0.67
N ILE A 107 -14.08 -6.78 0.68
CA ILE A 107 -14.96 -6.07 -0.26
C ILE A 107 -14.06 -5.35 -1.25
N LYS A 108 -14.25 -5.64 -2.54
CA LYS A 108 -13.53 -5.06 -3.67
C LYS A 108 -14.43 -4.10 -4.42
N PHE A 109 -13.95 -2.89 -4.68
CA PHE A 109 -14.70 -1.87 -5.42
C PHE A 109 -13.83 -1.17 -6.47
N CYS A 110 -14.44 -0.70 -7.57
CA CYS A 110 -13.77 0.09 -8.60
C CYS A 110 -14.57 1.36 -8.94
N ASP A 111 -15.17 1.95 -7.91
CA ASP A 111 -16.12 3.03 -7.99
C ASP A 111 -15.54 4.32 -7.34
N PRO A 112 -15.52 5.48 -8.04
CA PRO A 112 -14.97 6.72 -7.49
C PRO A 112 -15.67 7.21 -6.23
N ASP A 113 -16.99 7.06 -6.13
CA ASP A 113 -17.79 7.66 -5.05
C ASP A 113 -17.73 6.80 -3.79
N VAL A 114 -17.63 5.47 -3.95
CA VAL A 114 -17.25 4.57 -2.85
C VAL A 114 -15.82 4.84 -2.38
N LEU A 115 -14.90 5.20 -3.29
CA LEU A 115 -13.53 5.55 -2.91
C LEU A 115 -13.44 6.91 -2.21
N GLU A 116 -14.26 7.88 -2.60
CA GLU A 116 -14.47 9.15 -1.91
C GLU A 116 -14.96 8.91 -0.48
N HIS A 117 -15.94 8.04 -0.28
CA HIS A 117 -16.42 7.69 1.05
C HIS A 117 -15.30 7.10 1.94
N VAL A 118 -14.55 6.13 1.42
CA VAL A 118 -13.50 5.41 2.16
C VAL A 118 -12.29 6.31 2.47
N LEU A 119 -11.84 7.12 1.51
CA LEU A 119 -10.61 7.90 1.65
C LEU A 119 -10.82 9.34 2.12
N LYS A 120 -12.03 9.91 2.01
CA LYS A 120 -12.35 11.27 2.46
C LYS A 120 -13.46 11.25 3.53
N THR A 121 -14.70 10.97 3.13
CA THR A 121 -15.91 11.31 3.91
C THR A 121 -15.97 10.62 5.27
N ASN A 122 -15.54 9.35 5.34
CA ASN A 122 -15.59 8.53 6.55
C ASN A 122 -14.21 7.92 6.85
N PHE A 123 -13.15 8.68 6.54
CA PHE A 123 -11.75 8.24 6.60
C PHE A 123 -11.38 7.53 7.92
N TRP A 124 -11.79 8.08 9.07
CA TRP A 124 -11.45 7.54 10.39
C TRP A 124 -12.11 6.20 10.73
N ALA A 125 -13.10 5.73 9.95
CA ALA A 125 -13.66 4.39 10.10
C ALA A 125 -12.82 3.29 9.40
N TYR A 126 -11.85 3.68 8.55
CA TYR A 126 -11.07 2.77 7.72
C TYR A 126 -9.58 2.79 8.07
N GLU A 127 -9.18 1.83 8.90
CA GLU A 127 -7.78 1.54 9.24
C GLU A 127 -7.22 0.41 8.35
N LYS A 128 -5.89 0.31 8.24
CA LYS A 128 -5.25 -0.89 7.67
C LYS A 128 -5.33 -2.06 8.65
N GLY A 129 -5.25 -1.74 9.93
CA GLY A 129 -5.50 -2.65 11.04
C GLY A 129 -4.40 -3.70 11.24
N LEU A 130 -4.48 -4.36 12.40
CA LEU A 130 -3.41 -5.21 12.94
C LEU A 130 -2.96 -6.35 12.02
N VAL A 131 -3.84 -6.87 11.16
CA VAL A 131 -3.49 -7.99 10.26
C VAL A 131 -2.58 -7.54 9.11
N LEU A 132 -2.87 -6.41 8.48
CA LEU A 132 -2.01 -5.87 7.42
C LEU A 132 -0.71 -5.31 8.02
N GLN A 133 -0.81 -4.64 9.17
CA GLN A 133 0.37 -4.22 9.93
C GLN A 133 1.29 -5.41 10.26
N GLU A 134 0.75 -6.53 10.77
CA GLU A 134 1.55 -7.75 11.04
C GLU A 134 2.19 -8.34 9.78
N MET A 135 1.52 -8.31 8.63
CA MET A 135 2.06 -8.84 7.37
C MET A 135 3.21 -7.98 6.83
N PHE A 136 3.11 -6.65 6.91
CA PHE A 136 4.08 -5.72 6.33
C PHE A 136 5.10 -5.15 7.34
N ALA A 137 5.02 -5.51 8.63
CA ALA A 137 5.89 -5.00 9.70
C ALA A 137 7.40 -5.21 9.46
N ASP A 138 7.79 -6.19 8.66
CA ASP A 138 9.21 -6.42 8.33
C ASP A 138 9.79 -5.38 7.37
N LEU A 139 8.94 -4.75 6.52
CA LEU A 139 9.32 -3.72 5.55
C LEU A 139 8.92 -2.32 6.03
N LEU A 140 7.66 -2.13 6.44
CA LEU A 140 7.09 -0.82 6.76
C LEU A 140 7.21 -0.44 8.24
N GLY A 141 7.51 -1.41 9.12
CA GLY A 141 7.62 -1.18 10.56
C GLY A 141 6.43 -0.43 11.16
N THR A 142 6.72 0.63 11.92
CA THR A 142 5.74 1.57 12.48
C THR A 142 5.77 2.94 11.77
N GLY A 143 6.34 3.01 10.56
CA GLY A 143 6.38 4.23 9.75
C GLY A 143 5.04 4.55 9.08
N ILE A 144 5.00 5.64 8.31
CA ILE A 144 3.76 6.30 7.88
C ILE A 144 2.84 5.42 7.03
N PHE A 145 3.38 4.43 6.32
CA PHE A 145 2.60 3.45 5.57
C PHE A 145 2.06 2.30 6.45
N GLY A 146 2.76 1.92 7.52
CA GLY A 146 2.27 0.97 8.51
C GLY A 146 1.25 1.57 9.48
N ALA A 147 1.48 2.81 9.92
CA ALA A 147 0.75 3.47 10.99
C ALA A 147 -0.72 3.78 10.67
N ASP A 148 -1.56 3.71 11.71
CA ASP A 148 -2.96 4.18 11.74
C ASP A 148 -3.18 5.07 12.99
N GLY A 149 -4.37 5.65 13.14
CA GLY A 149 -4.73 6.51 14.29
C GLY A 149 -3.86 7.78 14.43
N ASP A 150 -3.67 8.22 15.68
CA ASP A 150 -2.94 9.45 16.00
C ASP A 150 -1.44 9.36 15.65
N HIS A 151 -0.80 8.21 15.87
CA HIS A 151 0.60 7.98 15.47
C HIS A 151 0.83 8.19 13.96
N TRP A 152 -0.15 7.81 13.13
CA TRP A 152 -0.11 8.17 11.71
C TRP A 152 -0.33 9.67 11.47
N ARG A 153 -1.29 10.27 12.16
CA ARG A 153 -1.62 11.70 12.03
C ARG A 153 -0.41 12.58 12.35
N TRP A 154 0.34 12.26 13.40
CA TRP A 154 1.58 12.94 13.78
C TRP A 154 2.67 12.79 12.70
N GLN A 155 3.01 11.56 12.28
CA GLN A 155 4.01 11.35 11.21
C GLN A 155 3.59 12.05 9.91
N ARG A 156 2.30 12.01 9.57
CA ARG A 156 1.74 12.69 8.39
C ARG A 156 1.89 14.20 8.48
N LYS A 157 1.62 14.79 9.66
CA LYS A 157 1.80 16.22 9.91
C LYS A 157 3.26 16.62 9.79
N MET A 158 4.16 15.95 10.54
CA MET A 158 5.61 16.15 10.51
C MET A 158 6.14 16.13 9.08
N ALA A 159 5.98 15.01 8.38
CA ALA A 159 6.50 14.86 7.03
C ALA A 159 5.88 15.89 6.07
N SER A 160 4.57 16.17 6.17
CA SER A 160 3.95 17.22 5.35
C SER A 160 4.54 18.62 5.58
N HIS A 161 5.08 18.94 6.76
CA HIS A 161 5.81 20.20 6.94
C HIS A 161 7.15 20.16 6.20
N ILE A 162 7.91 19.08 6.37
CA ILE A 162 9.23 18.84 5.76
C ILE A 162 9.16 18.97 4.22
N PHE A 163 8.22 18.28 3.57
CA PHE A 163 8.06 18.31 2.11
C PHE A 163 7.66 19.68 1.53
N ASN A 164 7.11 20.60 2.35
CA ASN A 164 6.77 21.96 1.91
C ASN A 164 7.92 22.97 2.04
N VAL A 165 9.01 22.64 2.74
CA VAL A 165 10.15 23.54 2.95
C VAL A 165 10.77 23.95 1.60
N LYS A 166 10.85 25.26 1.34
CA LYS A 166 11.36 25.79 0.05
C LYS A 166 12.81 25.37 -0.21
N GLY A 167 13.66 25.37 0.82
CA GLY A 167 15.05 24.92 0.71
C GLY A 167 15.17 23.46 0.27
N PHE A 168 14.37 22.58 0.90
CA PHE A 168 14.31 21.16 0.56
C PHE A 168 13.82 20.94 -0.88
N ARG A 169 12.75 21.63 -1.31
CA ARG A 169 12.24 21.54 -2.70
C ARG A 169 13.26 21.97 -3.75
N ASN A 170 14.03 23.02 -3.47
CA ASN A 170 15.12 23.46 -4.35
C ASN A 170 16.27 22.44 -4.39
N TYR A 171 16.67 21.89 -3.24
CA TYR A 171 17.68 20.84 -3.15
C TYR A 171 17.26 19.61 -3.97
N THR A 172 16.08 19.06 -3.72
CA THR A 172 15.49 17.93 -4.46
C THR A 172 15.47 18.15 -5.97
N SER A 173 15.04 19.34 -6.43
CA SER A 173 15.04 19.67 -7.86
C SER A 173 16.46 19.66 -8.47
N SER A 174 17.47 20.10 -7.71
CA SER A 174 18.87 20.07 -8.15
C SER A 174 19.46 18.65 -8.18
N VAL A 175 19.04 17.77 -7.24
CA VAL A 175 19.40 16.34 -7.25
C VAL A 175 18.82 15.65 -8.48
N PHE A 176 17.53 15.83 -8.77
CA PHE A 176 16.92 15.23 -9.97
C PHE A 176 17.65 15.59 -11.26
N VAL A 177 18.06 16.86 -11.42
CA VAL A 177 18.86 17.28 -12.58
C VAL A 177 20.27 16.66 -12.55
N LYS A 178 20.94 16.60 -11.39
CA LYS A 178 22.26 15.95 -11.24
C LYS A 178 22.21 14.48 -11.66
N GLU A 179 21.32 13.68 -11.07
CA GLU A 179 21.22 12.25 -11.37
C GLU A 179 20.70 12.00 -12.81
N ALA A 180 19.81 12.86 -13.33
CA ALA A 180 19.35 12.75 -14.72
C ALA A 180 20.46 13.03 -15.75
N ASN A 181 21.45 13.86 -15.44
CA ASN A 181 22.63 14.01 -16.31
C ASN A 181 23.47 12.72 -16.33
N ILE A 182 23.61 12.00 -15.21
CA ILE A 182 24.31 10.70 -15.19
C ILE A 182 23.58 9.67 -16.07
N VAL A 183 22.24 9.66 -16.04
CA VAL A 183 21.42 8.83 -16.93
C VAL A 183 21.62 9.21 -18.40
N VAL A 184 21.67 10.51 -18.72
CA VAL A 184 21.97 11.00 -20.07
C VAL A 184 23.36 10.54 -20.53
N ASP A 185 24.40 10.73 -19.72
CA ASP A 185 25.78 10.36 -20.05
C ASP A 185 25.97 8.83 -20.21
N TYR A 186 25.16 8.03 -19.50
CA TYR A 186 25.08 6.59 -19.73
C TYR A 186 24.42 6.28 -21.09
N LEU A 187 23.29 6.91 -21.39
CA LEU A 187 22.56 6.67 -22.64
C LEU A 187 23.27 7.20 -23.89
N GLU A 188 24.07 8.26 -23.80
CA GLU A 188 24.90 8.70 -24.92
C GLU A 188 25.90 7.60 -25.33
N ARG A 189 26.55 6.94 -24.36
CA ARG A 189 27.44 5.79 -24.62
C ARG A 189 26.69 4.59 -25.18
N MET A 190 25.53 4.24 -24.62
CA MET A 190 24.73 3.10 -25.10
C MET A 190 24.18 3.32 -26.51
N ALA A 191 23.85 4.57 -26.88
CA ALA A 191 23.44 4.93 -28.23
C ALA A 191 24.60 4.83 -29.23
N ASP A 192 25.81 5.26 -28.86
CA ASP A 192 27.00 5.13 -29.70
C ASP A 192 27.42 3.66 -29.92
N GLU A 193 27.23 2.81 -28.90
CA GLU A 193 27.45 1.35 -28.96
C GLU A 193 26.27 0.59 -29.63
N GLY A 194 25.14 1.27 -29.93
CA GLY A 194 23.94 0.66 -30.52
C GLY A 194 23.24 -0.38 -29.62
N ARG A 195 23.48 -0.33 -28.31
CA ARG A 195 23.05 -1.35 -27.34
C ARG A 195 21.56 -1.24 -26.99
N ILE A 196 21.00 -2.38 -26.56
CA ILE A 196 19.69 -2.44 -25.93
C ILE A 196 19.87 -2.10 -24.46
N VAL A 197 19.00 -1.22 -23.94
CA VAL A 197 18.99 -0.77 -22.55
C VAL A 197 17.68 -1.22 -21.89
N ASP A 198 17.75 -1.76 -20.68
CA ASP A 198 16.57 -1.89 -19.82
C ASP A 198 16.29 -0.54 -19.15
N MET A 199 15.37 0.22 -19.75
CA MET A 199 14.97 1.53 -19.24
C MET A 199 14.26 1.43 -17.90
N GLN A 200 13.64 0.29 -17.54
CA GLN A 200 13.00 0.12 -16.24
C GLN A 200 14.05 0.02 -15.14
N ASN A 201 15.09 -0.80 -15.34
CA ASN A 201 16.21 -0.87 -14.41
C ASN A 201 16.91 0.50 -14.29
N LEU A 202 17.17 1.17 -15.41
CA LEU A 202 17.80 2.49 -15.41
C LEU A 202 16.98 3.55 -14.65
N PHE A 203 15.64 3.57 -14.83
CA PHE A 203 14.77 4.46 -14.06
C PHE A 203 14.73 4.08 -12.57
N TYR A 204 14.69 2.79 -12.23
CA TYR A 204 14.76 2.34 -10.84
C TYR A 204 16.03 2.83 -10.14
N LEU A 205 17.19 2.59 -10.73
CA LEU A 205 18.49 3.05 -10.20
C LEU A 205 18.54 4.58 -10.09
N PHE A 206 17.99 5.31 -11.06
CA PHE A 206 17.88 6.77 -11.02
C PHE A 206 17.02 7.29 -9.87
N THR A 207 15.83 6.70 -9.65
CA THR A 207 14.98 7.06 -8.51
C THR A 207 15.63 6.69 -7.17
N LEU A 208 16.40 5.58 -7.14
CA LEU A 208 17.05 5.09 -5.93
C LEU A 208 18.25 5.97 -5.52
N ASP A 209 19.10 6.38 -6.47
CA ASP A 209 20.21 7.32 -6.20
C ASP A 209 19.70 8.74 -5.91
N SER A 210 18.67 9.20 -6.63
CA SER A 210 18.01 10.49 -6.35
C SER A 210 17.43 10.51 -4.93
N PHE A 211 16.69 9.46 -4.56
CA PHE A 211 16.20 9.26 -3.21
C PHE A 211 17.36 9.23 -2.19
N GLY A 212 18.44 8.52 -2.50
CA GLY A 212 19.62 8.43 -1.63
C GLY A 212 20.19 9.80 -1.28
N GLU A 213 20.46 10.62 -2.30
CA GLU A 213 21.00 11.98 -2.10
C GLU A 213 19.97 12.92 -1.43
N ILE A 214 18.67 12.83 -1.76
CA ILE A 214 17.60 13.64 -1.15
C ILE A 214 17.38 13.30 0.33
N SER A 215 17.43 12.01 0.66
CA SER A 215 17.07 11.52 1.98
C SER A 215 18.24 11.49 2.95
N PHE A 216 19.42 11.10 2.46
CA PHE A 216 20.60 10.85 3.27
C PHE A 216 21.76 11.80 3.01
N GLY A 217 21.63 12.69 2.02
CA GLY A 217 22.75 13.53 1.57
C GLY A 217 23.87 12.74 0.89
N GLN A 218 23.58 11.51 0.42
CA GLN A 218 24.54 10.62 -0.22
C GLN A 218 23.85 9.76 -1.29
N SER A 219 24.18 9.99 -2.56
CA SER A 219 23.92 9.02 -3.64
C SER A 219 24.60 7.67 -3.35
N PHE A 220 23.92 6.56 -3.64
CA PHE A 220 24.46 5.21 -3.42
C PHE A 220 25.40 4.77 -4.55
N GLY A 221 25.40 5.51 -5.67
CA GLY A 221 26.22 5.24 -6.84
C GLY A 221 25.72 4.09 -7.70
N CYS A 222 24.45 3.68 -7.53
CA CYS A 222 23.76 2.68 -8.34
C CYS A 222 23.84 2.98 -9.85
N LEU A 223 23.73 4.26 -10.24
CA LEU A 223 23.83 4.72 -11.62
C LEU A 223 25.25 4.65 -12.22
N ASN A 224 26.30 4.59 -11.40
CA ASN A 224 27.67 4.52 -11.91
C ASN A 224 27.96 3.16 -12.56
N ARG A 225 27.22 2.12 -12.16
CA ARG A 225 27.35 0.74 -12.66
C ARG A 225 25.98 0.08 -12.83
N PRO A 226 25.15 0.48 -13.82
CA PRO A 226 23.79 -0.03 -13.96
C PRO A 226 23.68 -1.54 -14.27
N GLU A 227 24.80 -2.17 -14.60
CA GLU A 227 24.94 -3.61 -14.86
C GLU A 227 25.32 -4.43 -13.60
N GLU A 228 25.71 -3.77 -12.49
CA GLU A 228 26.03 -4.42 -11.22
C GLU A 228 24.83 -4.35 -10.25
N GLU A 229 24.44 -5.49 -9.68
CA GLU A 229 23.35 -5.57 -8.69
C GLU A 229 23.82 -5.01 -7.33
N VAL A 230 23.17 -3.94 -6.86
CA VAL A 230 23.47 -3.34 -5.55
C VAL A 230 22.69 -4.08 -4.46
N GLU A 231 23.42 -4.69 -3.52
CA GLU A 231 22.84 -5.62 -2.51
C GLU A 231 21.71 -4.99 -1.68
N PHE A 232 21.76 -3.68 -1.39
CA PHE A 232 20.67 -2.97 -0.71
C PHE A 232 19.37 -2.97 -1.53
N ALA A 233 19.47 -2.64 -2.82
CA ALA A 233 18.34 -2.60 -3.75
C ALA A 233 17.73 -4.00 -3.92
N ALA A 234 18.59 -5.00 -4.15
CA ALA A 234 18.20 -6.39 -4.26
C ALA A 234 17.53 -6.92 -2.97
N ALA A 235 18.08 -6.62 -1.80
CA ALA A 235 17.47 -6.97 -0.52
C ALA A 235 16.09 -6.33 -0.33
N PHE A 236 15.93 -5.07 -0.73
CA PHE A 236 14.66 -4.36 -0.68
C PHE A 236 13.59 -5.00 -1.56
N ASP A 237 13.93 -5.33 -2.81
CA ASP A 237 13.00 -5.95 -3.76
C ASP A 237 12.62 -7.39 -3.36
N ARG A 238 13.59 -8.18 -2.86
CA ARG A 238 13.35 -9.51 -2.29
C ARG A 238 12.40 -9.43 -1.09
N LEU A 239 12.62 -8.48 -0.18
CA LEU A 239 11.77 -8.27 0.99
C LEU A 239 10.36 -7.80 0.61
N ASN A 240 10.24 -6.82 -0.29
CA ASN A 240 8.96 -6.32 -0.83
C ASN A 240 8.12 -7.45 -1.44
N THR A 241 8.75 -8.25 -2.32
CA THR A 241 8.13 -9.42 -2.93
C THR A 241 7.70 -10.45 -1.88
N ALA A 242 8.53 -10.72 -0.86
CA ALA A 242 8.22 -11.67 0.20
C ALA A 242 7.04 -11.22 1.07
N VAL A 243 7.03 -9.97 1.56
CA VAL A 243 5.94 -9.46 2.41
C VAL A 243 4.63 -9.33 1.65
N PHE A 244 4.65 -8.89 0.38
CA PHE A 244 3.46 -8.81 -0.46
C PHE A 244 2.82 -10.20 -0.68
N ASN A 245 3.63 -11.24 -0.86
CA ASN A 245 3.15 -12.62 -1.01
C ASN A 245 2.44 -13.19 0.23
N ARG A 246 2.57 -12.55 1.41
CA ARG A 246 1.84 -12.95 2.64
C ARG A 246 0.33 -12.75 2.52
N LEU A 247 -0.12 -11.75 1.75
CA LEU A 247 -1.54 -11.48 1.48
C LEU A 247 -2.28 -12.70 0.89
N PHE A 248 -1.57 -13.54 0.15
CA PHE A 248 -2.14 -14.70 -0.55
C PHE A 248 -1.86 -16.04 0.15
N ALA A 249 -1.27 -16.00 1.35
CA ALA A 249 -0.95 -17.18 2.15
C ALA A 249 -1.53 -17.04 3.56
N GLY A 250 -2.75 -17.53 3.77
CA GLY A 250 -3.45 -17.43 5.07
C GLY A 250 -2.69 -18.03 6.26
N ALA A 251 -1.73 -18.92 6.02
CA ALA A 251 -0.79 -19.49 6.99
C ALA A 251 0.68 -19.13 6.65
N TRP A 252 0.94 -17.89 6.22
CA TRP A 252 2.26 -17.44 5.73
C TRP A 252 3.41 -17.77 6.67
N LYS A 253 3.26 -17.63 8.00
CA LYS A 253 4.31 -17.98 8.97
C LYS A 253 4.76 -19.44 8.88
N VAL A 254 3.81 -20.35 8.68
CA VAL A 254 4.08 -21.80 8.53
C VAL A 254 4.75 -22.05 7.18
N ARG A 255 4.27 -21.41 6.10
CA ARG A 255 4.89 -21.48 4.78
C ARG A 255 6.34 -20.98 4.81
N GLU A 256 6.60 -19.82 5.41
CA GLU A 256 7.94 -19.22 5.50
C GLU A 256 8.90 -20.06 6.35
N TRP A 257 8.41 -20.72 7.40
CA TRP A 257 9.19 -21.65 8.19
C TRP A 257 9.56 -22.93 7.42
N ILE A 258 8.60 -23.55 6.72
CA ILE A 258 8.83 -24.77 5.92
C ILE A 258 9.76 -24.50 4.72
N THR A 259 9.56 -23.36 4.04
CA THR A 259 10.34 -22.99 2.84
C THR A 259 11.69 -22.35 3.15
N GLY A 260 11.96 -21.98 4.41
CA GLY A 260 13.15 -21.24 4.79
C GLY A 260 13.13 -19.75 4.40
N MET A 261 12.05 -19.25 3.77
CA MET A 261 11.89 -17.82 3.43
C MET A 261 11.99 -16.93 4.67
N ASN A 262 11.67 -17.42 5.87
CA ASN A 262 11.86 -16.68 7.12
C ASN A 262 13.32 -16.26 7.36
N LYS A 263 14.30 -17.09 6.96
CA LYS A 263 15.73 -16.78 7.05
C LYS A 263 16.15 -15.75 6.00
N GLN A 264 15.56 -15.80 4.80
CA GLN A 264 15.77 -14.81 3.76
C GLN A 264 15.23 -13.45 4.18
N VAL A 265 13.96 -13.36 4.59
CA VAL A 265 13.32 -12.14 5.11
C VAL A 265 14.14 -11.53 6.25
N ALA A 266 14.65 -12.35 7.18
CA ALA A 266 15.49 -11.86 8.28
C ALA A 266 16.85 -11.30 7.81
N ARG A 267 17.46 -11.86 6.75
CA ARG A 267 18.71 -11.35 6.15
C ARG A 267 18.47 -10.06 5.39
N ASP A 268 17.49 -10.04 4.49
CA ASP A 268 17.14 -8.88 3.68
C ASP A 268 16.76 -7.69 4.58
N LYS A 269 15.94 -7.94 5.61
CA LYS A 269 15.61 -6.97 6.65
C LYS A 269 16.85 -6.48 7.41
N LYS A 270 17.82 -7.35 7.71
CA LYS A 270 19.06 -6.94 8.39
C LYS A 270 19.86 -6.00 7.51
N ILE A 271 20.10 -6.35 6.24
CA ILE A 271 20.83 -5.51 5.26
C ILE A 271 20.22 -4.10 5.18
N ILE A 272 18.90 -4.00 5.05
CA ILE A 272 18.18 -2.73 4.93
C ILE A 272 18.28 -1.89 6.22
N ASN A 273 18.19 -2.52 7.39
CA ASN A 273 18.27 -1.81 8.68
C ASN A 273 19.72 -1.42 9.05
N ASP A 274 20.70 -2.28 8.79
CA ASP A 274 22.13 -1.96 8.97
C ASP A 274 22.48 -0.73 8.13
N PHE A 275 22.11 -0.73 6.85
CA PHE A 275 22.34 0.39 5.93
C PHE A 275 21.76 1.72 6.44
N ALA A 276 20.50 1.71 6.88
CA ALA A 276 19.88 2.91 7.45
C ALA A 276 20.55 3.36 8.76
N MET A 277 20.95 2.42 9.62
CA MET A 277 21.65 2.71 10.88
C MET A 277 23.05 3.26 10.64
N ASP A 278 23.81 2.74 9.68
CA ASP A 278 25.16 3.20 9.36
C ASP A 278 25.15 4.68 8.92
N ILE A 279 24.15 5.07 8.13
CA ILE A 279 23.97 6.47 7.72
C ILE A 279 23.59 7.36 8.92
N ILE A 280 22.64 6.94 9.76
CA ILE A 280 22.24 7.67 10.98
C ILE A 280 23.43 7.85 11.92
N ASN A 281 24.21 6.79 12.14
CA ASN A 281 25.40 6.79 13.00
C ASN A 281 26.48 7.73 12.44
N SER A 282 26.76 7.63 11.15
CA SER A 282 27.72 8.51 10.46
C SER A 282 27.32 9.99 10.60
N ARG A 283 26.03 10.30 10.41
CA ARG A 283 25.48 11.66 10.60
C ARG A 283 25.61 12.16 12.03
N ARG A 284 25.30 11.33 13.03
CA ARG A 284 25.45 11.69 14.46
C ARG A 284 26.91 11.93 14.86
N GLN A 285 27.86 11.22 14.23
CA GLN A 285 29.30 11.33 14.54
C GLN A 285 29.97 12.54 13.88
N HIS A 286 29.67 12.81 12.60
CA HIS A 286 30.34 13.88 11.82
C HIS A 286 29.58 15.21 11.81
N GLY A 287 28.32 15.22 12.28
CA GLY A 287 27.46 16.40 12.21
C GLY A 287 26.91 16.67 10.81
N TYR A 288 26.37 17.87 10.59
CA TYR A 288 25.80 18.27 9.31
C TYR A 288 26.33 19.63 8.85
N GLU A 289 27.10 19.61 7.75
CA GLU A 289 27.81 20.80 7.25
C GLU A 289 27.20 21.37 5.95
N LYS A 290 26.30 20.65 5.26
CA LYS A 290 25.69 21.13 4.01
C LYS A 290 24.73 22.30 4.28
N PRO A 291 24.73 23.37 3.45
CA PRO A 291 23.90 24.56 3.67
C PRO A 291 22.40 24.35 3.39
N GLN A 292 22.03 23.29 2.68
CA GLN A 292 20.64 22.87 2.43
C GLN A 292 20.40 21.57 3.19
N LYS A 293 19.32 21.47 3.95
CA LYS A 293 19.01 20.28 4.78
C LYS A 293 18.34 19.19 3.94
N ASP A 294 18.85 17.97 4.03
CA ASP A 294 18.23 16.75 3.51
C ASP A 294 17.11 16.23 4.41
N LEU A 295 16.39 15.19 3.96
CA LEU A 295 15.24 14.64 4.67
C LEU A 295 15.63 14.10 6.06
N LEU A 296 16.78 13.43 6.16
CA LEU A 296 17.31 12.92 7.43
C LEU A 296 17.56 14.04 8.42
N GLN A 297 18.21 15.12 7.99
CA GLN A 297 18.45 16.26 8.88
C GLN A 297 17.13 16.90 9.34
N LEU A 298 16.18 17.06 8.43
CA LEU A 298 14.86 17.64 8.75
C LEU A 298 14.07 16.75 9.73
N PHE A 299 14.24 15.42 9.69
CA PHE A 299 13.72 14.54 10.74
C PHE A 299 14.49 14.64 12.05
N MET A 300 15.83 14.66 12.03
CA MET A 300 16.66 14.81 13.23
C MET A 300 16.43 16.13 13.97
N ASP A 301 16.02 17.18 13.26
CA ASP A 301 15.65 18.49 13.81
C ASP A 301 14.21 18.54 14.38
N THR A 302 13.45 17.45 14.34
CA THR A 302 12.04 17.41 14.79
C THR A 302 11.85 16.45 15.98
N ASP A 303 11.10 16.90 16.99
CA ASP A 303 10.78 16.10 18.17
C ASP A 303 9.55 15.18 18.00
N THR A 304 9.38 14.26 18.95
CA THR A 304 8.21 13.39 19.11
C THR A 304 6.97 14.15 19.61
N GLU A 305 5.83 13.47 19.67
CA GLU A 305 4.60 13.99 20.31
C GLU A 305 4.85 14.47 21.76
N ASP A 306 5.76 13.80 22.48
CA ASP A 306 6.13 14.10 23.87
C ASP A 306 7.27 15.13 24.00
N SER A 307 7.68 15.79 22.90
CA SER A 307 8.84 16.70 22.83
C SER A 307 10.21 16.08 23.13
N GLU A 308 10.32 14.75 23.07
CA GLU A 308 11.60 14.01 23.13
C GLU A 308 12.19 13.84 21.72
N PRO A 309 13.51 13.79 21.52
CA PRO A 309 14.13 13.56 20.22
C PRO A 309 13.75 12.20 19.59
N LEU A 310 13.72 12.13 18.26
CA LEU A 310 13.45 10.86 17.54
C LEU A 310 14.52 9.79 17.85
N THR A 311 14.05 8.61 18.26
CA THR A 311 14.91 7.43 18.42
C THR A 311 15.41 6.93 17.07
N ASP A 312 16.60 6.30 17.03
CA ASP A 312 17.18 5.80 15.78
C ASP A 312 16.27 4.78 15.07
N ARG A 313 15.52 3.98 15.84
CA ARG A 313 14.50 3.08 15.30
C ARG A 313 13.36 3.81 14.60
N MET A 314 12.94 4.97 15.12
CA MET A 314 11.90 5.81 14.50
C MET A 314 12.45 6.49 13.25
N LEU A 315 13.68 7.01 13.30
CA LEU A 315 14.38 7.55 12.12
C LEU A 315 14.48 6.49 11.02
N CYS A 316 15.01 5.28 11.30
CA CYS A 316 15.02 4.16 10.35
C CYS A 316 13.64 3.87 9.78
N CYS A 317 12.60 3.77 10.61
CA CYS A 317 11.25 3.49 10.13
C CYS A 317 10.72 4.61 9.21
N LEU A 318 10.92 5.89 9.55
CA LEU A 318 10.50 7.02 8.72
C LEU A 318 11.23 6.99 7.38
N ILE A 319 12.57 6.99 7.40
CA ILE A 319 13.45 6.94 6.24
C ILE A 319 13.08 5.78 5.29
N LEU A 320 13.01 4.55 5.80
CA LEU A 320 12.73 3.36 5.00
C LEU A 320 11.30 3.37 4.44
N ASN A 321 10.36 4.05 5.10
CA ASN A 321 9.05 4.30 4.52
C ASN A 321 9.14 5.32 3.38
N PHE A 322 9.95 6.36 3.48
CA PHE A 322 10.06 7.37 2.41
C PHE A 322 10.69 6.85 1.11
N ILE A 323 11.41 5.72 1.12
CA ILE A 323 11.79 4.98 -0.11
C ILE A 323 10.53 4.66 -0.98
N ILE A 324 9.35 4.59 -0.36
CA ILE A 324 8.08 4.16 -0.98
C ILE A 324 7.15 5.36 -1.31
N SER A 325 7.55 6.60 -1.00
CA SER A 325 6.82 7.82 -1.42
C SER A 325 7.73 8.98 -1.75
N ASP A 326 7.54 9.53 -2.94
CA ASP A 326 8.02 10.85 -3.35
C ASP A 326 6.82 11.77 -3.71
N SER A 327 6.89 13.12 -3.51
CA SER A 327 6.05 14.04 -2.61
C SER A 327 5.08 15.20 -3.11
N SER A 328 3.91 15.57 -2.46
CA SER A 328 3.22 16.92 -2.25
C SER A 328 1.71 17.02 -1.72
N ILE A 329 0.99 18.14 -2.06
CA ILE A 329 -0.35 18.78 -1.82
C ILE A 329 -1.11 18.57 -0.49
N VAL A 330 -1.18 19.66 0.29
CA VAL A 330 -1.97 19.82 1.54
C VAL A 330 -2.67 21.20 1.77
N PRO A 331 -2.35 22.35 1.12
CA PRO A 331 -2.93 23.66 1.50
C PRO A 331 -4.45 23.81 1.51
N GLN A 332 -5.21 22.95 0.81
CA GLN A 332 -6.68 22.96 0.84
C GLN A 332 -7.28 22.04 1.93
N LEU A 333 -6.55 21.02 2.39
CA LEU A 333 -7.05 20.03 3.37
C LEU A 333 -6.99 20.53 4.82
N VAL A 334 -6.03 21.39 5.16
CA VAL A 334 -5.98 22.02 6.50
C VAL A 334 -7.18 22.95 6.70
N LYS A 335 -7.56 23.68 5.65
CA LYS A 335 -8.70 24.62 5.69
C LYS A 335 -10.03 23.91 5.95
N GLU A 336 -10.28 22.78 5.26
CA GLU A 336 -11.48 21.95 5.47
C GLU A 336 -11.52 21.33 6.88
N VAL A 337 -10.36 20.89 7.42
CA VAL A 337 -10.29 20.31 8.77
C VAL A 337 -10.49 21.37 9.86
N ASP A 338 -9.93 22.58 9.70
CA ASP A 338 -10.09 23.67 10.66
C ASP A 338 -11.52 24.27 10.61
N GLU A 339 -12.13 24.36 9.42
CA GLU A 339 -13.54 24.78 9.23
C GLU A 339 -14.56 23.74 9.74
N VAL A 340 -14.20 22.45 9.81
CA VAL A 340 -15.10 21.38 10.31
C VAL A 340 -14.92 21.09 11.81
N LEU A 341 -13.75 21.36 12.39
CA LEU A 341 -13.45 21.00 13.78
C LEU A 341 -13.44 22.19 14.77
N GLU A 342 -13.30 23.44 14.32
CA GLU A 342 -13.34 24.66 15.16
C GLU A 342 -12.46 24.57 16.44
N GLY A 343 -11.31 23.87 16.37
CA GLY A 343 -10.41 23.65 17.51
C GLY A 343 -10.80 22.54 18.49
N GLY A 344 -11.88 21.79 18.23
CA GLY A 344 -12.32 20.64 19.01
C GLY A 344 -11.72 19.30 18.57
N VAL A 345 -11.70 18.33 19.49
CA VAL A 345 -11.42 16.92 19.16
C VAL A 345 -12.65 16.26 18.51
N PRO A 346 -12.50 15.39 17.49
CA PRO A 346 -13.62 14.69 16.88
C PRO A 346 -14.39 13.85 17.90
N THR A 347 -15.67 14.15 18.11
CA THR A 347 -16.55 13.39 19.01
C THR A 347 -17.62 12.63 18.23
N TYR A 348 -18.01 11.46 18.74
CA TYR A 348 -19.01 10.58 18.13
C TYR A 348 -20.35 11.29 17.82
N GLU A 349 -20.77 12.23 18.69
CA GLU A 349 -21.99 13.03 18.50
C GLU A 349 -21.82 14.20 17.49
N ALA A 350 -20.59 14.67 17.22
CA ALA A 350 -20.33 15.66 16.18
C ALA A 350 -20.45 15.04 14.78
N CYS A 351 -19.83 13.87 14.57
CA CYS A 351 -19.94 13.12 13.31
C CYS A 351 -21.39 12.76 12.96
N LYS A 352 -22.24 12.58 13.97
CA LYS A 352 -23.67 12.23 13.85
C LYS A 352 -24.57 13.36 13.34
N LYS A 353 -24.07 14.60 13.27
CA LYS A 353 -24.82 15.77 12.75
C LYS A 353 -24.60 16.03 11.26
N MET A 354 -23.71 15.30 10.60
CA MET A 354 -23.36 15.45 9.19
C MET A 354 -24.40 14.84 8.24
N LYS A 355 -25.62 15.40 8.21
CA LYS A 355 -26.75 14.90 7.41
C LYS A 355 -26.53 14.90 5.89
N TYR A 356 -25.55 15.64 5.39
CA TYR A 356 -25.17 15.63 3.97
C TYR A 356 -24.27 14.43 3.63
N SER A 357 -23.36 14.06 4.55
CA SER A 357 -22.53 12.85 4.43
C SER A 357 -23.34 11.56 4.52
N GLU A 358 -24.51 11.61 5.18
CA GLU A 358 -25.48 10.50 5.23
C GLU A 358 -26.23 10.31 3.89
N ALA A 359 -26.35 11.35 3.06
CA ALA A 359 -26.95 11.25 1.73
C ALA A 359 -26.03 10.49 0.74
N CYS A 360 -24.71 10.62 0.88
CA CYS A 360 -23.72 9.89 0.06
C CYS A 360 -23.58 8.38 0.41
N LEU A 361 -24.43 7.82 1.28
CA LEU A 361 -24.35 6.41 1.72
C LEU A 361 -25.16 5.43 0.84
N TYR A 362 -25.77 5.87 -0.26
CA TYR A 362 -26.90 5.14 -0.87
C TYR A 362 -26.83 4.85 -2.37
N GLU A 363 -25.72 5.12 -3.08
CA GLU A 363 -25.67 4.88 -4.53
C GLU A 363 -25.53 3.39 -4.91
N ASP A 364 -24.92 2.55 -4.07
CA ASP A 364 -25.06 1.08 -4.14
C ASP A 364 -25.72 0.44 -2.89
N GLY A 365 -25.82 1.19 -1.78
CA GLY A 365 -26.40 0.73 -0.51
C GLY A 365 -25.58 -0.34 0.24
N THR A 366 -24.35 -0.62 -0.17
CA THR A 366 -23.50 -1.69 0.39
C THR A 366 -23.03 -1.35 1.79
N LYS A 367 -23.55 -2.07 2.80
CA LYS A 367 -23.12 -1.91 4.19
C LYS A 367 -21.76 -2.56 4.42
N VAL A 368 -20.81 -1.82 5.00
CA VAL A 368 -19.53 -2.36 5.50
C VAL A 368 -19.64 -2.58 7.01
N TYR A 369 -19.15 -3.71 7.50
CA TYR A 369 -19.18 -4.09 8.92
C TYR A 369 -17.77 -4.14 9.52
N LYS A 370 -17.68 -3.88 10.83
CA LYS A 370 -16.41 -3.93 11.58
C LYS A 370 -15.72 -5.29 11.39
N GLY A 371 -14.45 -5.26 10.97
CA GLY A 371 -13.63 -6.44 10.70
C GLY A 371 -13.74 -6.99 9.27
N GLU A 372 -14.49 -6.34 8.39
CA GLU A 372 -14.39 -6.53 6.94
C GLU A 372 -13.32 -5.59 6.38
N PHE A 373 -12.48 -6.09 5.47
CA PHE A 373 -11.50 -5.28 4.74
C PHE A 373 -12.14 -4.69 3.50
N VAL A 374 -11.82 -3.44 3.20
CA VAL A 374 -12.19 -2.78 1.94
C VAL A 374 -10.93 -2.57 1.09
N SER A 375 -11.04 -2.71 -0.22
CA SER A 375 -9.91 -2.57 -1.13
C SER A 375 -10.39 -2.17 -2.52
N TRP A 376 -9.69 -1.27 -3.19
CA TRP A 376 -9.98 -0.86 -4.57
C TRP A 376 -8.92 -1.39 -5.55
N SER A 377 -9.18 -1.17 -6.84
CA SER A 377 -8.25 -1.49 -7.92
C SER A 377 -8.07 -0.27 -8.83
N SER A 378 -7.03 0.53 -8.57
CA SER A 378 -6.66 1.66 -9.46
C SER A 378 -6.41 1.17 -10.89
N TRP A 379 -5.94 -0.08 -11.08
CA TRP A 379 -5.81 -0.73 -12.38
C TRP A 379 -7.15 -0.86 -13.12
N ALA A 380 -8.19 -1.35 -12.44
CA ALA A 380 -9.51 -1.54 -13.03
C ALA A 380 -10.20 -0.19 -13.25
N MET A 381 -10.09 0.74 -12.29
CA MET A 381 -10.64 2.09 -12.40
C MET A 381 -10.05 2.85 -13.59
N GLY A 382 -8.72 2.79 -13.79
CA GLY A 382 -8.03 3.42 -14.92
C GLY A 382 -8.39 2.86 -16.31
N ARG A 383 -9.05 1.70 -16.38
CA ARG A 383 -9.48 1.03 -17.63
C ARG A 383 -11.00 0.82 -17.72
N SER A 384 -11.75 1.45 -16.81
CA SER A 384 -13.20 1.31 -16.73
C SER A 384 -13.88 2.18 -17.79
N THR A 385 -14.61 1.55 -18.70
CA THR A 385 -15.41 2.25 -19.72
C THR A 385 -16.60 3.00 -19.12
N ALA A 386 -17.01 2.67 -17.89
CA ALA A 386 -17.99 3.47 -17.15
C ALA A 386 -17.41 4.79 -16.61
N ILE A 387 -16.10 4.84 -16.33
CA ILE A 387 -15.43 6.03 -15.77
C ILE A 387 -14.88 6.95 -16.89
N TRP A 388 -14.35 6.34 -17.95
CA TRP A 388 -13.60 7.03 -19.02
C TRP A 388 -14.24 6.97 -20.41
N GLY A 389 -15.37 6.27 -20.58
CA GLY A 389 -16.01 6.08 -21.88
C GLY A 389 -15.40 4.94 -22.72
N PRO A 390 -15.79 4.79 -23.99
CA PRO A 390 -15.35 3.66 -24.84
C PRO A 390 -13.83 3.58 -25.03
N ASP A 391 -13.14 4.72 -25.09
CA ASP A 391 -11.69 4.83 -25.31
C ASP A 391 -10.83 4.58 -24.04
N ALA A 392 -11.41 4.04 -22.96
CA ALA A 392 -10.76 3.83 -21.66
C ALA A 392 -9.48 2.97 -21.68
N ARG A 393 -9.19 2.27 -22.79
CA ARG A 393 -7.96 1.47 -22.98
C ARG A 393 -6.95 2.12 -23.94
N GLU A 394 -7.29 3.24 -24.56
CA GLU A 394 -6.42 3.94 -25.49
C GLU A 394 -5.47 4.89 -24.75
N TYR A 395 -4.17 4.80 -25.05
CA TYR A 395 -3.20 5.79 -24.62
C TYR A 395 -3.41 7.09 -25.39
N LYS A 396 -4.16 8.01 -24.78
CA LYS A 396 -4.63 9.26 -25.39
C LYS A 396 -4.39 10.45 -24.47
N PRO A 397 -3.17 11.03 -24.46
CA PRO A 397 -2.80 12.14 -23.57
C PRO A 397 -3.68 13.39 -23.72
N ASP A 398 -4.21 13.66 -24.92
CA ASP A 398 -5.03 14.83 -25.24
C ASP A 398 -6.27 14.97 -24.34
N ARG A 399 -6.76 13.87 -23.77
CA ARG A 399 -7.87 13.87 -22.79
C ARG A 399 -7.59 14.74 -21.56
N TRP A 400 -6.32 14.97 -21.24
CA TRP A 400 -5.85 15.80 -20.12
C TRP A 400 -5.46 17.23 -20.53
N MET A 401 -5.36 17.50 -21.83
CA MET A 401 -4.94 18.81 -22.37
C MET A 401 -6.11 19.78 -22.54
N THR A 402 -7.32 19.25 -22.80
CA THR A 402 -8.52 20.03 -23.14
C THR A 402 -9.67 19.87 -22.14
N GLY A 403 -9.56 18.93 -21.20
CA GLY A 403 -10.58 18.61 -20.21
C GLY A 403 -10.22 19.02 -18.78
N GLU A 404 -11.20 18.95 -17.88
CA GLU A 404 -10.96 19.08 -16.44
C GLU A 404 -10.06 17.95 -15.93
N LYS A 405 -9.14 18.28 -15.00
CA LYS A 405 -8.34 17.26 -14.33
C LYS A 405 -9.26 16.36 -13.49
N PRO A 406 -9.08 15.04 -13.54
CA PRO A 406 -9.95 14.11 -12.82
C PRO A 406 -9.77 14.29 -11.31
N SER A 407 -10.83 14.04 -10.54
CA SER A 407 -10.71 13.96 -9.09
C SER A 407 -9.71 12.86 -8.69
N PRO A 408 -9.01 12.99 -7.54
CA PRO A 408 -8.12 11.94 -7.04
C PRO A 408 -8.85 10.61 -6.77
N THR A 409 -10.17 10.65 -6.59
CA THR A 409 -11.04 9.48 -6.43
C THR A 409 -11.40 8.82 -7.77
N LYS A 410 -11.50 9.61 -8.85
CA LYS A 410 -11.68 9.11 -10.22
C LYS A 410 -10.39 8.53 -10.81
N PHE A 411 -9.22 9.11 -10.50
CA PHE A 411 -7.90 8.61 -10.91
C PHE A 411 -6.95 8.42 -9.72
N PRO A 412 -7.14 7.35 -8.90
CA PRO A 412 -6.44 7.16 -7.62
C PRO A 412 -5.03 6.56 -7.76
N SER A 413 -4.24 7.09 -8.69
CA SER A 413 -2.82 6.74 -8.88
C SER A 413 -1.94 7.21 -7.72
N PHE A 414 -2.37 8.27 -7.02
CA PHE A 414 -1.77 8.77 -5.78
C PHE A 414 -2.76 8.77 -4.61
N HIS A 415 -3.80 7.91 -4.65
CA HIS A 415 -4.90 7.91 -3.67
C HIS A 415 -5.62 9.27 -3.53
N ALA A 416 -6.39 9.44 -2.46
CA ALA A 416 -7.24 10.61 -2.21
C ALA A 416 -7.36 10.91 -0.70
N GLY A 417 -7.88 12.09 -0.36
CA GLY A 417 -8.16 12.51 1.02
C GLY A 417 -6.91 12.59 1.91
N PRO A 418 -7.03 12.37 3.24
CA PRO A 418 -5.90 12.44 4.16
C PRO A 418 -4.80 11.41 3.87
N ARG A 419 -5.13 10.31 3.16
CA ARG A 419 -4.19 9.28 2.68
C ARG A 419 -3.79 9.44 1.21
N THR A 420 -4.13 10.56 0.56
CA THR A 420 -3.44 10.96 -0.69
C THR A 420 -1.96 10.76 -0.45
N CYS A 421 -1.22 10.16 -1.37
CA CYS A 421 0.21 9.97 -1.22
C CYS A 421 0.81 11.29 -0.74
N LEU A 422 1.83 11.25 0.12
CA LEU A 422 2.53 12.46 0.54
C LEU A 422 3.24 13.13 -0.64
N GLY A 423 2.80 12.91 -1.90
CA GLY A 423 3.45 12.21 -3.01
C GLY A 423 3.44 12.96 -4.37
N GLN A 424 2.41 13.78 -4.61
CA GLN A 424 2.11 14.29 -5.95
C GLN A 424 3.28 14.86 -6.81
N GLN A 425 3.87 15.98 -6.38
CA GLN A 425 4.69 16.86 -7.20
C GLN A 425 6.11 16.37 -7.41
N PHE A 426 6.87 15.94 -6.40
CA PHE A 426 8.25 15.51 -6.63
C PHE A 426 8.27 14.29 -7.56
N ALA A 427 7.40 13.28 -7.38
CA ALA A 427 7.36 12.14 -8.32
C ALA A 427 6.99 12.59 -9.74
N THR A 428 6.12 13.62 -9.85
CA THR A 428 5.79 14.27 -11.12
C THR A 428 6.98 15.08 -11.67
N ILE A 429 7.74 15.79 -10.84
CA ILE A 429 8.87 16.65 -11.22
C ILE A 429 10.09 15.80 -11.59
N GLU A 430 10.39 14.74 -10.84
CA GLU A 430 11.42 13.74 -11.13
C GLU A 430 11.14 13.12 -12.50
N ALA A 431 9.93 12.57 -12.70
CA ALA A 431 9.50 12.01 -13.97
C ALA A 431 9.54 13.04 -15.12
N MET A 432 9.05 14.27 -14.89
CA MET A 432 9.09 15.34 -15.91
C MET A 432 10.52 15.80 -16.23
N THR A 433 11.42 15.81 -15.24
CA THR A 433 12.83 16.19 -15.42
C THR A 433 13.53 15.16 -16.29
N ILE A 434 13.45 13.87 -15.93
CA ILE A 434 14.09 12.81 -16.71
C ILE A 434 13.45 12.69 -18.11
N MET A 435 12.12 12.67 -18.23
CA MET A 435 11.45 12.62 -19.55
C MET A 435 11.83 13.82 -20.42
N GLY A 436 11.88 15.03 -19.84
CA GLY A 436 12.26 16.24 -20.56
C GLY A 436 13.68 16.20 -21.10
N MET A 437 14.64 15.80 -20.26
CA MET A 437 16.05 15.67 -20.65
C MET A 437 16.27 14.54 -21.67
N LEU A 438 15.59 13.40 -21.51
CA LEU A 438 15.72 12.26 -22.41
C LEU A 438 15.10 12.53 -23.80
N PHE A 439 13.87 13.02 -23.89
CA PHE A 439 13.22 13.25 -25.19
C PHE A 439 13.79 14.43 -25.98
N GLN A 440 14.57 15.31 -25.34
CA GLN A 440 15.38 16.32 -26.04
C GLN A 440 16.57 15.70 -26.79
N LYS A 441 17.22 14.68 -26.21
CA LYS A 441 18.49 14.11 -26.71
C LYS A 441 18.34 12.79 -27.47
N PHE A 442 17.28 12.02 -27.23
CA PHE A 442 17.17 10.65 -27.69
C PHE A 442 15.84 10.34 -28.37
N LYS A 443 15.89 9.37 -29.29
CA LYS A 443 14.77 8.60 -29.82
C LYS A 443 14.83 7.20 -29.21
N PHE A 444 13.67 6.65 -28.87
CA PHE A 444 13.53 5.34 -28.24
C PHE A 444 12.67 4.42 -29.12
N GLU A 445 13.08 3.16 -29.27
CA GLU A 445 12.31 2.12 -29.95
C GLU A 445 12.17 0.90 -29.03
N LEU A 446 10.95 0.36 -28.88
CA LEU A 446 10.72 -0.86 -28.11
C LEU A 446 11.30 -2.07 -28.84
N VAL A 447 12.06 -2.92 -28.15
CA VAL A 447 12.59 -4.16 -28.73
C VAL A 447 11.48 -5.14 -29.13
N ASN A 448 10.38 -5.19 -28.35
CA ASN A 448 9.24 -6.07 -28.58
C ASN A 448 7.91 -5.29 -28.49
N PRO A 449 7.52 -4.50 -29.50
CA PRO A 449 6.36 -3.61 -29.44
C PRO A 449 5.00 -4.33 -29.36
N HIS A 450 4.95 -5.64 -29.61
CA HIS A 450 3.73 -6.47 -29.53
C HIS A 450 3.68 -7.36 -28.28
N MET A 451 4.68 -7.27 -27.38
CA MET A 451 4.70 -8.06 -26.15
C MET A 451 3.97 -7.31 -25.03
N GLU A 452 2.81 -7.83 -24.63
CA GLU A 452 2.09 -7.37 -23.43
C GLU A 452 2.94 -7.64 -22.17
N PRO A 453 3.16 -6.64 -21.29
CA PRO A 453 3.98 -6.81 -20.11
C PRO A 453 3.31 -7.72 -19.05
N ALA A 454 4.04 -8.74 -18.60
CA ALA A 454 3.79 -9.39 -17.33
C ALA A 454 4.44 -8.59 -16.18
N TYR A 455 3.91 -8.66 -14.96
CA TYR A 455 4.40 -7.88 -13.82
C TYR A 455 5.00 -8.72 -12.70
N VAL A 456 5.98 -8.21 -11.95
CA VAL A 456 6.45 -8.88 -10.73
C VAL A 456 5.45 -8.60 -9.58
N PRO A 457 5.14 -9.57 -8.70
CA PRO A 457 4.19 -9.34 -7.61
C PRO A 457 4.82 -8.50 -6.49
N GLY A 458 4.34 -7.27 -6.28
CA GLY A 458 4.81 -6.38 -5.21
C GLY A 458 3.82 -5.26 -4.90
N LEU A 459 4.25 -4.29 -4.09
CA LEU A 459 3.49 -3.06 -3.83
C LEU A 459 3.34 -2.16 -5.07
N THR A 460 4.27 -2.27 -6.03
CA THR A 460 4.30 -1.57 -7.31
C THR A 460 4.04 -2.53 -8.49
N LEU A 461 4.07 -2.05 -9.73
CA LEU A 461 3.85 -2.84 -10.94
C LEU A 461 5.08 -2.84 -11.89
N PRO A 462 6.25 -3.34 -11.45
CA PRO A 462 7.40 -3.49 -12.33
C PRO A 462 7.16 -4.62 -13.34
N MET A 463 7.62 -4.44 -14.57
CA MET A 463 7.54 -5.42 -15.64
C MET A 463 8.55 -6.54 -15.41
N ALA A 464 8.11 -7.79 -15.53
CA ALA A 464 8.89 -9.00 -15.26
C ALA A 464 9.99 -9.27 -16.31
N SER A 465 10.05 -8.49 -17.38
CA SER A 465 11.06 -8.59 -18.46
C SER A 465 11.73 -7.24 -18.75
N GLY A 466 11.63 -6.29 -17.83
CA GLY A 466 12.17 -4.94 -18.01
C GLY A 466 11.41 -4.09 -19.04
N LEU A 467 11.96 -2.93 -19.36
CA LEU A 467 11.57 -2.07 -20.49
C LEU A 467 12.72 -2.02 -21.49
N LEU A 468 12.87 -3.09 -22.27
CA LEU A 468 13.96 -3.22 -23.24
C LEU A 468 13.72 -2.28 -24.43
N MET A 469 14.59 -1.28 -24.58
CA MET A 469 14.54 -0.29 -25.65
C MET A 469 15.89 -0.19 -26.37
N ARG A 470 15.84 0.08 -27.68
CA ARG A 470 16.96 0.65 -28.44
C ARG A 470 16.93 2.17 -28.25
N VAL A 471 18.11 2.76 -28.07
CA VAL A 471 18.27 4.20 -27.85
C VAL A 471 19.15 4.76 -28.96
N GLU A 472 18.67 5.82 -29.62
CA GLU A 472 19.37 6.50 -30.70
C GLU A 472 19.49 7.99 -30.35
N ARG A 473 20.61 8.63 -30.72
CA ARG A 473 20.72 10.11 -30.60
C ARG A 473 19.69 10.77 -31.51
N ARG A 474 19.01 11.80 -31.00
CA ARG A 474 18.11 12.66 -31.78
C ARG A 474 18.95 13.66 -32.58
N VAL A 475 18.85 13.58 -33.91
CA VAL A 475 19.47 14.50 -34.88
C VAL A 475 18.63 15.76 -35.04
#